data_AF-A0A356VYZ5-F1
#
_entry.id   AF-A0A356VYZ5-F1
#
_cell.length_a   1.000
_cell.length_b   1.000
_cell.length_c   1.000
_cell.angle_alpha   90.00
_cell.angle_beta   90.00
_cell.angle_gamma   90.00
#
_symmetry.space_group_name_H-M   'P 1'
#
loop_
_entity.id
_entity.type
_entity.pdbx_description
1 polymer ?
#
loop_
_entity_poly.entity_id
_entity_poly.type
_entity_poly.pdbx_seq_one_letter_code
_entity_poly.pdbx_strand_id
1 'polypeptide(L)' 'MYDIIEKKKRGGELSPGEIRYFIGGYVAGEIPDYQVSALLMAICFRGMTERETADLTLAMADSGERVDLSSVPGVKVD' A
#
# COMPACT_ATOMS: atom_id res chain seq x y z
N MET A 1 13.73 -1.96 -0.48
CA MET A 1 12.79 -2.39 -1.54
C MET A 1 13.04 -3.81 -2.06
N TYR A 2 14.28 -4.16 -2.45
CA TYR A 2 14.60 -5.52 -2.93
C TYR A 2 14.11 -6.63 -1.99
N ASP A 3 14.36 -6.52 -0.69
CA ASP A 3 13.95 -7.53 0.29
C ASP A 3 12.43 -7.68 0.39
N ILE A 4 11.67 -6.58 0.22
CA ILE A 4 10.20 -6.60 0.22
C ILE A 4 9.68 -7.39 -0.99
N ILE A 5 10.27 -7.19 -2.17
CA ILE A 5 9.91 -7.93 -3.38
C ILE A 5 10.24 -9.41 -3.19
N GLU A 6 11.44 -9.75 -2.74
CA GLU A 6 11.86 -11.14 -2.56
C GLU A 6 11.00 -11.86 -1.50
N LYS A 7 10.70 -11.17 -0.40
CA LYS A 7 9.80 -11.67 0.65
C LYS A 7 8.41 -11.99 0.10
N LYS A 8 7.77 -11.03 -0.58
CA LYS A 8 6.43 -11.26 -1.16
C LYS A 8 6.46 -12.33 -2.24
N LYS A 9 7.48 -12.35 -3.12
CA LYS A 9 7.67 -13.38 -4.15
C LYS A 9 7.77 -14.80 -3.56
N ARG A 10 8.35 -14.95 -2.38
CA ARG A 10 8.42 -16.21 -1.62
C ARG A 10 7.14 -16.54 -0.84
N GLY A 11 6.10 -15.72 -0.95
CA GLY A 11 4.83 -15.92 -0.24
C GLY A 11 4.84 -15.39 1.20
N GLY A 12 5.85 -14.62 1.59
CA GLY A 12 5.88 -13.97 2.90
C GLY A 12 4.91 -12.80 3.01
N GLU A 13 4.39 -12.58 4.21
CA GLU A 13 3.54 -11.44 4.52
C GLU A 13 4.36 -10.17 4.77
N LEU A 14 3.97 -9.07 4.15
CA LEU A 14 4.51 -7.75 4.40
C LEU A 14 3.97 -7.20 5.71
N SER A 15 4.86 -6.65 6.51
CA SER A 15 4.52 -5.92 7.73
C SER A 15 3.92 -4.55 7.39
N PRO A 16 3.17 -3.93 8.33
CA PRO A 16 2.65 -2.58 8.12
C PRO A 16 3.76 -1.54 7.83
N GLY A 17 4.95 -1.72 8.40
CA GLY A 17 6.10 -0.86 8.16
C GLY A 17 6.66 -0.98 6.75
N GLU A 18 6.76 -2.20 6.22
CA GLU A 18 7.20 -2.44 4.83
C GLU A 18 6.21 -1.85 3.82
N ILE A 19 4.90 -1.97 4.09
CA ILE A 19 3.85 -1.39 3.24
C ILE A 19 3.93 0.14 3.23
N ARG A 20 4.05 0.77 4.41
CA ARG A 20 4.22 2.23 4.51
C ARG A 20 5.48 2.73 3.84
N TYR A 21 6.59 2.01 3.99
CA TYR A 21 7.85 2.34 3.32
C TYR A 21 7.68 2.29 1.79
N PHE A 22 7.06 1.24 1.26
CA PHE A 22 6.80 1.09 -0.17
C PHE A 22 5.92 2.23 -0.71
N ILE A 23 4.77 2.49 -0.08
CA ILE A 23 3.84 3.53 -0.55
C ILE A 23 4.48 4.92 -0.45
N GLY A 24 5.07 5.26 0.71
CA GLY A 24 5.69 6.56 0.92
C GLY A 24 6.83 6.81 -0.06
N GLY A 25 7.73 5.85 -0.24
CA GLY A 25 8.85 5.98 -1.16
C GLY A 25 8.42 6.05 -2.63
N TYR A 26 7.35 5.36 -3.03
CA TYR A 26 6.84 5.45 -4.40
C TYR A 26 6.20 6.81 -4.68
N VAL A 27 5.35 7.29 -3.76
CA VAL A 27 4.69 8.61 -3.88
C VAL A 27 5.71 9.76 -3.86
N ALA A 28 6.80 9.62 -3.09
CA ALA A 28 7.91 10.57 -3.06
C ALA A 28 8.83 10.52 -4.30
N GLY A 29 8.63 9.56 -5.21
CA GLY A 29 9.50 9.36 -6.39
C GLY A 29 10.87 8.76 -6.07
N GLU A 30 11.07 8.23 -4.86
CA GLU A 30 12.32 7.63 -4.39
C GLU A 30 12.44 6.16 -4.81
N ILE A 31 11.31 5.48 -4.99
CA ILE A 31 11.25 4.10 -5.47
C ILE A 31 10.88 4.10 -6.95
N PRO A 32 11.75 3.60 -7.85
CA PRO A 32 11.50 3.61 -9.28
C PRO A 32 10.42 2.60 -9.70
N ASP A 33 9.68 2.93 -10.76
CA ASP A 33 8.52 2.18 -11.27
C ASP A 33 8.80 0.69 -11.52
N TYR A 34 10.01 0.33 -11.94
CA TYR A 34 10.35 -1.07 -12.21
C TYR A 34 10.38 -1.92 -10.93
N GLN A 35 10.71 -1.34 -9.77
CA GLN A 35 10.66 -2.06 -8.49
C GLN A 35 9.22 -2.25 -8.03
N VAL A 36 8.38 -1.24 -8.21
CA VAL A 36 6.94 -1.32 -7.91
C VAL A 36 6.27 -2.34 -8.80
N SER A 37 6.54 -2.31 -10.11
CA SER A 37 6.03 -3.30 -11.06
C SER A 37 6.41 -4.73 -10.67
N ALA A 38 7.64 -4.95 -10.22
CA ALA A 38 8.08 -6.25 -9.73
C ALA A 38 7.34 -6.70 -8.46
N LEU A 39 7.11 -5.77 -7.51
CA LEU A 39 6.33 -6.06 -6.31
C LEU A 39 4.87 -6.39 -6.65
N LEU A 40 4.24 -5.61 -7.52
CA LEU A 40 2.86 -5.82 -7.96
C LEU A 40 2.69 -7.18 -8.63
N MET A 41 3.63 -7.58 -9.48
CA MET A 41 3.61 -8.91 -10.08
C MET A 41 3.74 -10.02 -9.03
N ALA A 42 4.60 -9.84 -8.02
CA ALA A 42 4.70 -10.78 -6.90
C ALA A 42 3.39 -10.88 -6.10
N ILE A 43 2.71 -9.74 -5.87
CA ILE A 43 1.38 -9.69 -5.23
C ILE A 43 0.32 -10.39 -6.09
N CYS A 44 0.31 -10.20 -7.42
CA CYS A 44 -0.64 -10.89 -8.30
C CYS A 44 -0.58 -12.42 -8.16
N PHE A 45 0.62 -13.00 -8.02
CA PHE A 45 0.77 -14.45 -7.89
C PHE A 45 0.61 -14.98 -6.46
N ARG A 46 0.93 -14.18 -5.44
CA ARG A 46 0.97 -14.63 -4.04
C ARG A 46 -0.20 -14.12 -3.20
N GLY A 47 -0.90 -13.12 -3.69
CA GLY A 47 -1.93 -12.41 -2.96
C GLY A 47 -1.40 -11.61 -1.77
N MET A 48 -2.36 -11.15 -0.97
CA MET A 48 -2.17 -10.48 0.30
C MET A 48 -3.19 -11.04 1.28
N THR A 49 -2.85 -11.03 2.56
CA THR A 49 -3.83 -11.29 3.62
C THR A 49 -4.78 -10.10 3.77
N GLU A 50 -5.88 -10.30 4.52
CA GLU A 50 -6.83 -9.21 4.82
C GLU A 50 -6.14 -8.04 5.52
N ARG A 51 -5.25 -8.33 6.48
CA ARG A 51 -4.43 -7.31 7.15
C ARG A 51 -3.57 -6.54 6.17
N GLU A 52 -2.82 -7.24 5.31
CA GLU A 52 -1.97 -6.61 4.31
C GLU A 52 -2.76 -5.70 3.36
N THR A 53 -3.95 -6.15 2.96
CA THR A 53 -4.84 -5.39 2.08
C THR A 53 -5.33 -4.13 2.79
N ALA A 54 -5.79 -4.24 4.04
CA ALA A 54 -6.21 -3.10 4.84
C ALA A 54 -5.06 -2.10 5.09
N ASP A 55 -3.87 -2.59 5.43
CA ASP A 55 -2.67 -1.77 5.63
C ASP A 55 -2.29 -1.02 4.35
N LEU A 56 -2.37 -1.68 3.18
CA LEU A 56 -2.11 -1.07 1.88
C LEU A 56 -3.14 0.03 1.56
N THR A 57 -4.43 -0.26 1.75
CA THR A 57 -5.50 0.71 1.53
C THR A 57 -5.33 1.94 2.41
N LEU A 58 -5.03 1.76 3.70
CA LEU A 58 -4.81 2.87 4.62
C LEU A 58 -3.57 3.68 4.23
N ALA A 59 -2.46 3.03 3.90
CA ALA A 59 -1.25 3.72 3.47
C ALA A 59 -1.47 4.57 2.19
N MET A 60 -2.26 4.07 1.24
CA MET A 60 -2.66 4.84 0.04
C MET A 60 -3.61 5.99 0.38
N ALA A 61 -4.58 5.78 1.27
CA ALA A 61 -5.48 6.85 1.72
C ALA A 61 -4.75 7.95 2.52
N ASP A 62 -3.65 7.60 3.19
CA ASP A 62 -2.78 8.50 3.93
C ASP A 62 -1.72 9.20 3.07
N SER A 63 -1.52 8.77 1.82
CA SER A 63 -0.48 9.35 0.96
C SER A 63 -0.88 10.67 0.30
N GLY A 64 -2.07 11.19 0.59
CA GLY A 64 -2.61 12.42 0.03
C GLY A 64 -3.52 13.17 1.01
N GLU A 65 -4.28 14.12 0.48
CA GLU A 65 -5.24 14.87 1.29
C GLU A 65 -6.50 14.04 1.58
N ARG A 66 -7.06 14.23 2.79
CA ARG A 66 -8.33 13.64 3.19
C ARG A 66 -9.41 14.71 3.21
N VAL A 67 -10.51 14.45 2.53
CA VAL A 67 -11.67 15.33 2.55
C VAL A 67 -12.36 15.23 3.92
N ASP A 68 -12.52 16.38 4.60
CA ASP A 68 -13.31 16.46 5.81
C ASP A 68 -14.77 16.85 5.49
N LEU A 69 -15.69 15.92 5.74
CA LEU A 69 -17.13 16.11 5.56
C LEU A 69 -17.86 16.37 6.89
N SER A 70 -17.14 16.68 7.98
CA SER A 70 -17.69 16.95 9.31
C SER A 70 -18.73 18.08 9.30
N SER A 71 -18.58 19.05 8.39
CA SER A 71 -19.48 20.19 8.22
C SER A 71 -20.85 19.86 7.62
N VAL A 72 -20.99 18.71 6.94
CA VAL A 72 -22.26 18.28 6.35
C VAL A 72 -23.06 17.48 7.38
N PRO A 73 -24.28 17.87 7.77
CA PRO A 73 -25.07 17.11 8.74
C PRO A 73 -25.59 15.79 8.15
N GLY A 74 -25.77 14.78 9.01
CA GLY A 74 -26.27 13.45 8.62
C GLY A 74 -25.19 12.42 8.29
N VAL A 75 -25.63 11.20 7.97
CA VAL A 75 -24.76 10.08 7.55
C VAL A 75 -24.46 10.23 6.07
N LYS A 76 -23.18 10.21 5.71
CA LYS A 76 -22.71 10.30 4.32
C LYS A 76 -22.65 8.89 3.74
N VAL A 77 -23.13 8.74 2.51
CA VAL A 77 -23.12 7.49 1.74
C VAL A 77 -22.50 7.81 0.38
N ASP A 78 -21.57 6.95 -0.05
CA ASP A 78 -20.89 6.98 -1.35
C ASP A 78 -21.30 5.74 -2.17
#